data_AF-A0A167AQQ3-F1
#
_entry.id   AF-A0A167AQQ3-F1
#
_cell.length_a   1.000
_cell.length_b   1.000
_cell.length_c   1.000
_cell.angle_alpha   90.00
_cell.angle_beta   90.00
_cell.angle_gamma   90.00
#
_symmetry.space_group_name_H-M   'P 1'
#
loop_
_entity.id
_entity.type
_entity.pdbx_description
1 polymer ?
#
loop_
_entity_poly.entity_id
_entity_poly.type
_entity_poly.pdbx_seq_one_letter_code
_entity_poly.pdbx_strand_id
1 'polypeptide(L)'
;MEGVDGLRKVALASMIIWLLLLVLVGCSNNLEEYSGKVEAEETLRTYTNAIANQDAAVIYELYGGSYEWLESFLRGFLPEIDLEDNKEIIDNYIKQGIMPRISLNEILEQKEVNEDEYVFVVNFINEDGTPFITREADTIKDKEFTYTIKRIDGKFKVMELPPYQP
;
A
#
# COMPACT_ATOMS: atom_id res chain seq x y z
N MET A 1 55.56 -41.20 -18.67
CA MET A 1 54.34 -41.20 -17.82
C MET A 1 54.07 -39.75 -17.41
N GLU A 2 53.48 -38.93 -18.29
CA GLU A 2 53.20 -37.50 -17.99
C GLU A 2 51.78 -37.06 -18.39
N GLY A 3 50.99 -37.93 -19.03
CA GLY A 3 49.68 -37.54 -19.60
C GLY A 3 48.49 -37.61 -18.63
N VAL A 4 48.61 -38.23 -17.46
CA VAL A 4 47.47 -38.54 -16.59
C VAL A 4 47.14 -37.40 -15.60
N ASP A 5 48.13 -36.57 -15.25
CA ASP A 5 47.94 -35.50 -14.27
C ASP A 5 47.23 -34.26 -14.83
N GLY A 6 47.35 -33.99 -16.13
CA GLY A 6 46.65 -32.87 -16.78
C GLY A 6 45.14 -33.07 -16.82
N LEU A 7 44.69 -34.30 -17.13
CA LEU A 7 43.27 -34.63 -17.30
C LEU A 7 42.49 -34.55 -15.96
N ARG A 8 43.13 -34.92 -14.85
CA ARG A 8 42.55 -34.85 -13.50
C ARG A 8 42.34 -33.40 -13.01
N LYS A 9 43.27 -32.49 -13.36
CA LYS A 9 43.17 -31.07 -12.98
C LYS A 9 42.05 -30.35 -13.74
N VAL A 10 41.84 -30.67 -15.01
CA VAL A 10 40.74 -30.10 -15.82
C VAL A 10 39.37 -30.58 -15.33
N ALA A 11 39.24 -31.86 -14.99
CA ALA A 11 37.99 -32.40 -14.45
C ALA A 11 37.61 -31.80 -13.09
N LEU A 12 38.58 -31.60 -12.19
CA LEU A 12 38.36 -30.95 -10.89
C LEU A 12 37.97 -29.48 -11.03
N ALA A 13 38.62 -28.73 -11.92
CA ALA A 13 38.29 -27.33 -12.18
C ALA A 13 36.86 -27.17 -12.75
N SER A 14 36.45 -28.06 -13.65
CA SER A 14 35.09 -28.05 -14.23
C SER A 14 34.01 -28.35 -13.20
N MET A 15 34.29 -29.22 -12.22
CA MET A 15 33.32 -29.60 -11.19
C MET A 15 33.09 -28.46 -10.17
N ILE A 16 34.15 -27.70 -9.86
CA ILE A 16 34.08 -26.51 -8.98
C ILE A 16 33.28 -25.39 -9.63
N ILE A 17 33.42 -25.18 -10.94
CA ILE A 17 32.66 -24.16 -11.69
C ILE A 17 31.16 -24.48 -11.69
N TRP A 18 30.78 -25.75 -11.87
CA TRP A 18 29.38 -26.18 -11.78
C TRP A 18 28.81 -26.04 -10.37
N LEU A 19 29.61 -26.30 -9.34
CA LEU A 19 29.18 -26.12 -7.95
C LEU A 19 28.95 -24.64 -7.61
N LEU A 20 29.80 -23.73 -8.12
CA LEU A 20 29.65 -22.28 -7.94
C LEU A 20 28.43 -21.71 -8.66
N LEU A 21 28.07 -22.24 -9.84
CA LEU A 21 26.87 -21.83 -10.57
C LEU A 21 25.57 -22.23 -9.85
N LEU A 22 25.55 -23.36 -9.13
CA LEU A 22 24.39 -23.79 -8.35
C LEU A 22 24.15 -22.94 -7.09
N VAL A 23 25.20 -22.35 -6.50
CA VAL A 23 25.06 -21.50 -5.31
C VAL A 23 24.45 -20.13 -5.66
N LEU A 24 24.59 -19.65 -6.91
CA LEU A 24 24.05 -18.36 -7.32
C LEU A 24 22.52 -18.35 -7.55
N VAL A 25 21.91 -19.50 -7.82
CA VAL A 25 20.46 -19.60 -8.07
C VAL A 25 19.64 -19.55 -6.77
N GLY A 26 20.25 -19.85 -5.62
CA GLY A 26 19.55 -19.93 -4.33
C GLY A 26 19.30 -18.61 -3.60
N CYS A 27 19.83 -17.49 -4.10
CA CYS A 27 19.76 -16.19 -3.38
C CYS A 27 18.72 -15.20 -3.92
N SER A 28 18.00 -15.52 -5.01
CA SER A 28 17.15 -14.52 -5.68
C SER A 28 15.78 -14.31 -5.02
N ASN A 29 15.27 -15.28 -4.26
CA ASN A 29 13.88 -15.26 -3.82
C ASN A 29 13.62 -14.33 -2.62
N ASN A 30 14.62 -14.08 -1.77
CA ASN A 30 14.45 -13.25 -0.57
C ASN A 30 14.49 -11.73 -0.86
N LEU A 31 14.96 -11.32 -2.03
CA LEU A 31 15.08 -9.90 -2.40
C LEU A 31 13.75 -9.33 -2.90
N GLU A 32 12.93 -10.13 -3.58
CA GLU A 32 11.61 -9.71 -4.05
C GLU A 32 10.60 -9.58 -2.90
N GLU A 33 10.59 -10.53 -1.96
CA GLU A 33 9.71 -10.50 -0.77
C GLU A 33 9.95 -9.26 0.10
N TYR A 34 11.22 -8.90 0.34
CA TYR A 34 11.56 -7.69 1.10
C TYR A 34 11.18 -6.41 0.34
N SER A 35 11.23 -6.44 -0.99
CA SER A 35 10.88 -5.28 -1.83
C SER A 35 9.37 -4.99 -1.81
N GLY A 36 8.53 -6.02 -1.90
CA GLY A 36 7.06 -5.84 -1.93
C GLY A 36 6.53 -5.20 -0.65
N LYS A 37 7.05 -5.65 0.50
CA LYS A 37 6.69 -5.10 1.81
C LYS A 37 7.00 -3.60 1.94
N VAL A 38 8.18 -3.19 1.48
CA VAL A 38 8.63 -1.78 1.53
C VAL A 38 7.78 -0.91 0.59
N GLU A 39 7.52 -1.40 -0.63
CA GLU A 39 6.69 -0.71 -1.62
C GLU A 39 5.24 -0.52 -1.13
N ALA A 40 4.66 -1.53 -0.48
CA ALA A 40 3.34 -1.45 0.11
C ALA A 40 3.25 -0.42 1.26
N GLU A 41 4.26 -0.37 2.13
CA GLU A 41 4.33 0.63 3.20
C GLU A 41 4.49 2.05 2.64
N GLU A 42 5.36 2.24 1.64
CA GLU A 42 5.55 3.53 0.97
C GLU A 42 4.26 4.00 0.28
N THR A 43 3.51 3.08 -0.33
CA THR A 43 2.20 3.36 -0.91
C THR A 43 1.22 3.88 0.13
N LEU A 44 1.10 3.21 1.28
CA LEU A 44 0.24 3.64 2.38
C LEU A 44 0.65 5.03 2.92
N ARG A 45 1.95 5.26 3.12
CA ARG A 45 2.48 6.55 3.58
C ARG A 45 2.20 7.67 2.59
N THR A 46 2.36 7.40 1.30
CA THR A 46 2.10 8.37 0.23
C THR A 46 0.62 8.72 0.17
N TYR A 47 -0.26 7.70 0.21
CA TYR A 47 -1.71 7.89 0.22
C TYR A 47 -2.17 8.69 1.45
N THR A 48 -1.70 8.34 2.65
CA THR A 48 -2.06 9.07 3.88
C THR A 48 -1.51 10.49 3.94
N ASN A 49 -0.33 10.74 3.36
CA ASN A 49 0.16 12.09 3.17
C ASN A 49 -0.68 12.88 2.14
N ALA A 50 -1.17 12.23 1.09
CA ALA A 50 -2.05 12.86 0.12
C ALA A 50 -3.41 13.25 0.74
N ILE A 51 -3.95 12.45 1.66
CA ILE A 51 -5.12 12.80 2.48
C ILE A 51 -4.86 14.06 3.30
N ALA A 52 -3.75 14.10 4.05
CA ALA A 52 -3.37 15.26 4.86
C ALA A 52 -3.28 16.54 4.02
N ASN A 53 -2.73 16.44 2.81
CA ASN A 53 -2.53 17.57 1.90
C ASN A 53 -3.71 17.83 0.96
N GLN A 54 -4.77 17.03 1.02
CA GLN A 54 -5.92 17.09 0.11
C GLN A 54 -5.53 17.00 -1.38
N ASP A 55 -4.52 16.17 -1.70
CA ASP A 55 -4.04 15.97 -3.06
C ASP A 55 -4.90 14.93 -3.80
N ALA A 56 -5.96 15.42 -4.45
CA ALA A 56 -6.93 14.60 -5.18
C ALA A 56 -6.27 13.71 -6.25
N ALA A 57 -5.20 14.18 -6.90
CA ALA A 57 -4.56 13.45 -7.99
C ALA A 57 -3.81 12.23 -7.46
N VAL A 58 -3.07 12.38 -6.35
CA VAL A 58 -2.35 11.26 -5.72
C VAL A 58 -3.33 10.28 -5.07
N ILE A 59 -4.39 10.77 -4.43
CA ILE A 59 -5.44 9.90 -3.86
C ILE A 59 -6.10 9.06 -4.95
N TYR A 60 -6.48 9.69 -6.06
CA TYR A 60 -7.05 8.97 -7.21
C TYR A 60 -6.10 7.90 -7.78
N GLU A 61 -4.81 8.22 -7.95
CA GLU A 61 -3.84 7.27 -8.49
C GLU A 61 -3.64 6.06 -7.55
N LEU A 62 -3.56 6.30 -6.24
CA LEU A 62 -3.24 5.27 -5.25
C LEU A 62 -4.46 4.53 -4.71
N TYR A 63 -5.67 5.04 -4.89
CA TYR A 63 -6.89 4.33 -4.49
C TYR A 63 -7.22 3.22 -5.48
N GLY A 64 -7.46 2.01 -4.95
CA GLY A 64 -7.84 0.81 -5.70
C GLY A 64 -9.18 0.22 -5.28
N GLY A 65 -9.85 0.82 -4.28
CA GLY A 65 -11.13 0.36 -3.79
C GLY A 65 -12.33 0.76 -4.68
N SER A 66 -13.52 0.41 -4.20
CA SER A 66 -14.77 0.72 -4.90
C SER A 66 -15.21 2.17 -4.66
N TYR A 67 -15.63 2.84 -5.73
CA TYR A 67 -16.21 4.18 -5.68
C TYR A 67 -17.71 4.19 -5.38
N GLU A 68 -18.38 3.03 -5.41
CA GLU A 68 -19.85 2.93 -5.32
C GLU A 68 -20.42 3.64 -4.09
N TRP A 69 -19.77 3.53 -2.92
CA TRP A 69 -20.24 4.21 -1.71
C TRP A 69 -20.12 5.73 -1.82
N LEU A 70 -18.98 6.24 -2.34
CA LEU A 70 -18.78 7.67 -2.55
C LEU A 70 -19.75 8.22 -3.58
N GLU A 71 -19.96 7.50 -4.68
CA GLU A 71 -20.94 7.87 -5.70
C GLU A 71 -22.33 8.00 -5.08
N SER A 72 -22.77 6.95 -4.37
CA SER A 72 -24.11 6.92 -3.77
C SER A 72 -24.28 8.02 -2.72
N PHE A 73 -23.24 8.27 -1.91
CA PHE A 73 -23.22 9.36 -0.94
C PHE A 73 -23.32 10.72 -1.64
N LEU A 74 -22.43 11.00 -2.61
CA LEU A 74 -22.38 12.28 -3.30
C LEU A 74 -23.64 12.57 -4.12
N ARG A 75 -24.27 11.56 -4.76
CA ARG A 75 -25.56 11.75 -5.45
C ARG A 75 -26.66 12.25 -4.51
N GLY A 76 -26.62 11.85 -3.24
CA GLY A 76 -27.56 12.33 -2.22
C GLY A 76 -27.42 13.82 -1.91
N PHE A 77 -26.21 14.38 -2.04
CA PHE A 77 -25.92 15.79 -1.74
C PHE A 77 -25.83 16.68 -2.98
N LEU A 78 -25.40 16.12 -4.11
CA LEU A 78 -25.03 16.81 -5.35
C LEU A 78 -25.66 16.09 -6.56
N PRO A 79 -26.99 16.15 -6.73
CA PRO A 79 -27.70 15.37 -7.73
C PRO A 79 -27.38 15.76 -9.19
N GLU A 80 -26.76 16.92 -9.40
CA GLU A 80 -26.44 17.47 -10.73
C GLU A 80 -25.01 17.15 -11.19
N ILE A 81 -24.19 16.52 -10.35
CA ILE A 81 -22.80 16.19 -10.69
C ILE A 81 -22.75 14.89 -11.50
N ASP A 82 -21.95 14.93 -12.57
CA ASP A 82 -21.55 13.75 -13.30
C ASP A 82 -20.49 12.99 -12.49
N LEU A 83 -20.84 11.79 -12.04
CA LEU A 83 -19.97 10.94 -11.21
C LEU A 83 -19.43 9.75 -12.03
N GLU A 84 -19.44 9.83 -13.36
CA GLU A 84 -18.81 8.82 -14.22
C GLU A 84 -17.27 8.93 -14.22
N ASP A 85 -16.70 10.08 -13.80
CA ASP A 85 -15.25 10.26 -13.62
C ASP A 85 -14.85 10.07 -12.15
N ASN A 86 -14.18 8.96 -11.86
CA ASN A 86 -13.64 8.63 -10.53
C ASN A 86 -12.73 9.73 -9.95
N LYS A 87 -12.02 10.47 -10.80
CA LYS A 87 -11.20 11.60 -10.34
C LYS A 87 -12.07 12.75 -9.84
N GLU A 88 -13.18 13.02 -10.53
CA GLU A 88 -14.16 14.03 -10.14
C GLU A 88 -14.87 13.66 -8.84
N ILE A 89 -15.10 12.37 -8.58
CA ILE A 89 -15.64 11.90 -7.27
C ILE A 89 -14.69 12.31 -6.12
N ILE A 90 -13.39 12.02 -6.23
CA ILE A 90 -12.41 12.37 -5.17
C ILE A 90 -12.33 13.88 -4.98
N ASP A 91 -12.29 14.64 -6.08
CA ASP A 91 -12.23 16.09 -6.04
C ASP A 91 -13.47 16.69 -5.35
N ASN A 92 -14.66 16.16 -5.63
CA ASN A 92 -15.88 16.56 -4.94
C ASN A 92 -15.90 16.13 -3.47
N TYR A 93 -15.41 14.93 -3.14
CA TYR A 93 -15.29 14.47 -1.76
C TYR A 93 -14.42 15.41 -0.89
N ILE A 94 -13.35 15.95 -1.48
CA ILE A 94 -12.49 16.99 -0.89
C ILE A 94 -13.21 18.34 -0.82
N LYS A 95 -13.80 18.82 -1.92
CA LYS A 95 -14.47 20.14 -2.00
C LYS A 95 -15.64 20.29 -1.03
N GLN A 96 -16.37 19.21 -0.77
CA GLN A 96 -17.45 19.20 0.21
C GLN A 96 -16.96 19.13 1.67
N GLY A 97 -15.64 19.04 1.90
CA GLY A 97 -15.05 18.94 3.23
C GLY A 97 -15.38 17.62 3.94
N ILE A 98 -15.74 16.58 3.19
CA ILE A 98 -16.09 15.26 3.74
C ILE A 98 -14.80 14.48 4.05
N MET A 99 -13.76 14.64 3.21
CA MET A 99 -12.45 14.07 3.48
C MET A 99 -11.81 14.73 4.71
N PRO A 100 -11.41 13.96 5.74
CA PRO A 100 -10.76 14.53 6.92
C PRO A 100 -9.35 15.04 6.59
N ARG A 101 -8.90 16.06 7.33
CA ARG A 101 -7.51 16.51 7.35
C ARG A 101 -6.78 15.86 8.52
N ILE A 102 -6.24 14.67 8.26
CA ILE A 102 -5.56 13.84 9.26
C ILE A 102 -4.21 13.38 8.72
N SER A 103 -3.26 13.21 9.63
CA SER A 103 -1.91 12.71 9.30
C SER A 103 -1.69 11.35 9.92
N LEU A 104 -1.01 10.46 9.21
CA LEU A 104 -0.56 9.17 9.76
C LEU A 104 0.36 9.44 10.94
N ASN A 105 0.04 8.88 12.11
CA ASN A 105 0.90 8.98 13.28
C ASN A 105 1.81 7.75 13.37
N GLU A 106 1.22 6.56 13.44
CA GLU A 106 1.97 5.31 13.60
C GLU A 106 1.32 4.15 12.84
N ILE A 107 2.18 3.26 12.34
CA ILE A 107 1.81 1.92 11.87
C ILE A 107 2.01 0.97 13.06
N LEU A 108 0.90 0.46 13.59
CA LEU A 108 0.85 -0.37 14.80
C LEU A 108 1.11 -1.84 14.48
N GLU A 109 0.54 -2.32 13.38
CA GLU A 109 0.71 -3.69 12.90
C GLU A 109 0.92 -3.68 11.38
N GLN A 110 1.73 -4.62 10.92
CA GLN A 110 1.89 -4.92 9.51
C GLN A 110 1.89 -6.43 9.33
N LYS A 111 1.01 -6.90 8.46
CA LYS A 111 0.82 -8.31 8.15
C LYS A 111 0.89 -8.51 6.64
N GLU A 112 1.79 -9.39 6.23
CA GLU A 112 1.80 -9.90 4.86
C GLU A 112 0.73 -10.99 4.72
N VAL A 113 -0.17 -10.84 3.76
CA VAL A 113 -1.17 -11.86 3.41
C VAL A 113 -0.60 -12.76 2.32
N ASN A 114 0.04 -12.16 1.32
CA ASN A 114 0.83 -12.78 0.25
C ASN A 114 1.71 -11.71 -0.43
N GLU A 115 2.45 -12.08 -1.47
CA GLU A 115 3.37 -11.20 -2.22
C GLU A 115 2.71 -9.94 -2.83
N ASP A 116 1.40 -9.98 -3.04
CA ASP A 116 0.60 -8.93 -3.66
C ASP A 116 -0.39 -8.28 -2.70
N GLU A 117 -0.40 -8.66 -1.42
CA GLU A 117 -1.38 -8.17 -0.45
C GLU A 117 -0.80 -8.03 0.97
N TYR A 118 -0.93 -6.81 1.50
CA TYR A 118 -0.47 -6.45 2.83
C TYR A 118 -1.60 -5.77 3.60
N VAL A 119 -1.66 -6.01 4.91
CA VAL A 119 -2.62 -5.38 5.82
C VAL A 119 -1.85 -4.61 6.88
N PHE A 120 -2.25 -3.36 7.09
CA PHE A 120 -1.68 -2.45 8.06
C PHE A 120 -2.76 -2.00 9.04
N VAL A 121 -2.42 -1.97 10.33
CA VAL A 121 -3.23 -1.30 11.34
C VAL A 121 -2.52 0.00 11.71
N VAL A 122 -3.21 1.13 11.60
CA VAL A 122 -2.63 2.45 11.79
C VAL A 122 -3.45 3.31 12.73
N ASN A 123 -2.82 4.35 13.28
CA ASN A 123 -3.53 5.44 13.94
C ASN A 123 -3.21 6.78 13.25
N PHE A 124 -4.12 7.74 13.43
CA PHE A 124 -4.00 9.07 12.85
C PHE A 124 -3.99 10.15 13.94
N ILE A 125 -3.50 11.32 13.58
CA ILE A 125 -3.60 12.56 14.36
C ILE A 125 -4.30 13.64 13.56
N ASN A 126 -5.01 14.52 14.26
CA ASN A 126 -5.56 15.76 13.73
C ASN A 126 -4.46 16.79 13.45
N GLU A 127 -4.80 17.88 12.75
CA GLU A 127 -3.88 19.00 12.49
C GLU A 127 -3.29 19.63 13.77
N ASP A 128 -4.01 19.55 14.90
CA ASP A 128 -3.55 20.04 16.21
C ASP A 128 -2.64 19.05 16.97
N GLY A 129 -2.35 17.89 16.37
CA GLY A 129 -1.53 16.83 16.94
C GLY A 129 -2.26 15.90 17.93
N THR A 130 -3.55 16.12 18.19
CA THR A 130 -4.34 15.19 19.02
C THR A 130 -4.69 13.91 18.25
N PRO A 131 -4.88 12.77 18.93
CA PRO A 131 -5.31 11.53 18.26
C PRO A 131 -6.64 11.71 17.52
N PHE A 132 -6.68 11.29 16.26
CA PHE A 132 -7.94 11.20 15.52
C PHE A 132 -8.74 9.99 16.00
N ILE A 133 -10.01 10.22 16.30
CA ILE A 133 -10.93 9.22 16.83
C ILE A 133 -12.28 9.36 16.13
N THR A 134 -12.84 8.27 15.63
CA THR A 134 -14.22 8.27 15.16
C THR A 134 -15.15 8.05 16.35
N ARG A 135 -16.32 8.69 16.31
CA ARG A 135 -17.33 8.56 17.37
C ARG A 135 -18.68 8.23 16.75
N GLU A 136 -19.46 7.46 17.50
CA GLU A 136 -20.88 7.25 17.22
C GLU A 136 -21.65 7.65 18.48
N ALA A 137 -22.40 8.74 18.39
CA ALA A 137 -22.94 9.47 19.54
C ALA A 137 -21.82 9.81 20.56
N ASP A 138 -22.00 9.45 21.83
CA ASP A 138 -21.03 9.73 22.92
C ASP A 138 -19.99 8.61 23.10
N THR A 139 -19.91 7.64 22.19
CA THR A 139 -19.00 6.50 22.29
C THR A 139 -17.87 6.59 21.27
N ILE A 140 -16.63 6.40 21.72
CA ILE A 140 -15.48 6.24 20.81
C ILE A 140 -15.68 4.94 20.05
N LYS A 141 -15.67 5.01 18.73
CA LYS A 141 -15.85 3.87 17.84
C LYS A 141 -14.50 3.25 17.51
N ASP A 142 -13.62 4.02 16.87
CA ASP A 142 -12.32 3.53 16.43
C ASP A 142 -11.19 4.53 16.76
N LYS A 143 -10.03 3.99 17.12
CA LYS A 143 -8.74 4.71 17.22
C LYS A 143 -7.67 4.14 16.30
N GLU A 144 -7.96 2.96 15.76
CA GLU A 144 -7.09 2.15 14.92
C GLU A 144 -7.85 1.84 13.66
N PHE A 145 -7.18 1.95 12.52
CA PHE A 145 -7.79 1.83 11.20
C PHE A 145 -7.02 0.79 10.41
N THR A 146 -7.74 -0.15 9.82
CA THR A 146 -7.13 -1.20 9.00
C THR A 146 -7.11 -0.75 7.54
N TYR A 147 -5.94 -0.84 6.92
CA TYR A 147 -5.74 -0.61 5.50
C TYR A 147 -5.17 -1.87 4.84
N THR A 148 -5.75 -2.22 3.70
CA THR A 148 -5.29 -3.26 2.81
C THR A 148 -4.60 -2.60 1.62
N ILE A 149 -3.40 -3.05 1.31
CA ILE A 149 -2.61 -2.62 0.18
C ILE A 149 -2.48 -3.80 -0.77
N LYS A 150 -3.00 -3.66 -1.99
CA LYS A 150 -3.03 -4.72 -3.01
C LYS A 150 -2.31 -4.33 -4.27
N ARG A 151 -1.61 -5.26 -4.90
CA ARG A 151 -1.05 -5.07 -6.24
C ARG A 151 -2.18 -5.18 -7.26
N ILE A 152 -2.42 -4.10 -8.00
CA ILE A 152 -3.41 -4.00 -9.08
C ILE A 152 -2.68 -3.43 -10.30
N ASP A 153 -2.72 -4.15 -11.42
CA ASP A 153 -2.02 -3.78 -12.66
C ASP A 153 -0.52 -3.49 -12.44
N GLY A 154 0.11 -4.27 -11.56
CA GLY A 154 1.54 -4.19 -11.25
C GLY A 154 1.93 -3.14 -10.20
N LYS A 155 0.99 -2.29 -9.74
CA LYS A 155 1.25 -1.26 -8.72
C LYS A 155 0.49 -1.55 -7.43
N PHE A 156 1.07 -1.24 -6.27
CA PHE A 156 0.32 -1.26 -5.03
C PHE A 156 -0.69 -0.11 -4.97
N LYS A 157 -1.89 -0.42 -4.48
CA LYS A 157 -2.99 0.50 -4.26
C LYS A 157 -3.65 0.26 -2.91
N VAL A 158 -4.23 1.31 -2.35
CA VAL A 158 -4.96 1.31 -1.08
C VAL A 158 -6.42 0.99 -1.33
N MET A 159 -6.98 0.02 -0.61
CA MET A 159 -8.35 -0.45 -0.86
C MET A 159 -9.40 0.32 -0.07
N GLU A 160 -9.03 0.94 1.04
CA GLU A 160 -9.93 1.63 1.94
C GLU A 160 -9.89 3.16 1.74
N LEU A 161 -11.05 3.78 1.88
CA LEU A 161 -11.18 5.22 1.93
C LEU A 161 -10.64 5.77 3.26
N PRO A 162 -10.30 7.07 3.31
CA PRO A 162 -9.98 7.71 4.58
C PRO A 162 -11.13 7.52 5.57
N PRO A 163 -10.85 7.33 6.88
CA PRO A 163 -11.90 7.15 7.86
C PRO A 163 -12.80 8.38 7.91
N TYR A 164 -14.10 8.16 7.84
CA TYR A 164 -15.10 9.21 7.86
C TYR A 164 -15.62 9.45 9.29
N GLN A 165 -15.89 10.71 9.62
CA GLN A 165 -16.60 11.11 10.83
C GLN A 165 -17.94 11.76 10.43
N PRO A 166 -19.09 11.12 10.70
CA PRO A 166 -20.42 11.66 10.40
C PRO A 166 -20.80 12.89 11.23
#